data_AF-A0A8T4ALD6-F1
#
_entry.id   AF-A0A8T4ALD6-F1
#
_cell.length_a   1.000
_cell.length_b   1.000
_cell.length_c   1.000
_cell.angle_alpha   90.00
_cell.angle_beta   90.00
_cell.angle_gamma   90.00
#
_symmetry.space_group_name_H-M   'P 1'
#
loop_
_entity.id
_entity.type
_entity.pdbx_description
1 polymer ?
#
loop_
_entity_poly.entity_id
_entity_poly.type
_entity_poly.pdbx_seq_one_letter_code
_entity_poly.pdbx_strand_id
1 'polypeptide(L)' 'MSDRITMIRQRLTESLSPSSLEITDDSHKHIGHAGAASGGGHFTVHIVSEVFAG' A
#
# COMPACT_ATOMS: atom_id res chain seq x y z
N MET A 1 -11.23 6.76 -0.73
CA MET A 1 -9.83 6.59 -0.27
C MET A 1 -9.60 5.20 0.33
N SER A 2 -10.51 4.72 1.20
CA SER A 2 -10.42 3.38 1.82
C SER A 2 -10.40 2.19 0.84
N ASP A 3 -10.98 2.32 -0.35
CA ASP A 3 -11.05 1.21 -1.31
C ASP A 3 -9.67 0.76 -1.84
N ARG A 4 -8.71 1.69 -1.94
CA ARG A 4 -7.38 1.38 -2.46
C ARG A 4 -6.55 0.60 -1.46
N ILE A 5 -6.60 0.96 -0.19
CA ILE A 5 -5.94 0.21 0.88
C ILE A 5 -6.52 -1.21 0.95
N THR A 6 -7.83 -1.36 0.86
CA THR A 6 -8.49 -2.68 0.83
C THR A 6 -8.02 -3.51 -0.36
N MET A 7 -7.94 -2.93 -1.55
CA MET A 7 -7.47 -3.64 -2.75
C MET A 7 -6.01 -4.06 -2.63
N ILE A 8 -5.14 -3.18 -2.13
CA ILE A 8 -3.72 -3.51 -1.88
C ILE A 8 -3.63 -4.64 -0.87
N ARG A 9 -4.37 -4.55 0.24
CA ARG A 9 -4.39 -5.56 1.30
C ARG A 9 -4.81 -6.92 0.76
N GLN A 10 -5.92 -6.97 0.02
CA GLN A 10 -6.43 -8.22 -0.53
C GLN A 10 -5.40 -8.90 -1.44
N ARG A 11 -4.86 -8.15 -2.41
CA ARG A 11 -3.90 -8.70 -3.38
C ARG A 11 -2.62 -9.20 -2.73
N LEU A 12 -2.08 -8.45 -1.77
CA LEU A 12 -0.87 -8.86 -1.04
C LEU A 12 -1.14 -10.07 -0.16
N THR A 13 -2.29 -10.14 0.51
CA THR A 13 -2.67 -11.31 1.30
C THR A 13 -2.82 -12.57 0.44
N GLU A 14 -3.52 -12.47 -0.69
CA GLU A 14 -3.73 -13.58 -1.62
C GLU A 14 -2.43 -14.10 -2.24
N SER A 15 -1.51 -13.19 -2.58
CA SER A 15 -0.30 -13.55 -3.33
C SER A 15 0.87 -13.96 -2.44
N LEU A 16 0.96 -13.39 -1.23
CA LEU A 16 2.17 -13.49 -0.41
C LEU A 16 1.91 -14.16 0.94
N SER A 17 0.66 -14.46 1.30
CA SER A 17 0.30 -15.08 2.59
C SER A 17 1.09 -14.53 3.79
N PRO A 18 1.11 -13.20 3.99
CA PRO A 18 2.00 -12.57 4.96
C PRO A 18 1.60 -12.90 6.40
N SER A 19 2.60 -13.09 7.26
CA SER A 19 2.40 -13.18 8.71
C SER A 19 2.13 -11.80 9.34
N SER A 20 2.55 -10.71 8.69
CA SER A 20 2.21 -9.34 9.07
C SER A 20 2.10 -8.44 7.83
N LEU A 21 1.08 -7.57 7.81
CA LEU A 21 0.83 -6.61 6.74
C LEU A 21 0.26 -5.30 7.28
N GLU A 22 1.05 -4.24 7.20
CA GLU A 22 0.70 -2.87 7.54
C GLU A 22 0.76 -1.98 6.29
N ILE A 23 -0.26 -1.13 6.11
CA ILE A 23 -0.38 -0.24 4.95
C ILE A 23 -0.77 1.14 5.47
N THR A 24 0.04 2.14 5.16
CA THR A 24 -0.16 3.54 5.57
C THR A 24 -0.41 4.40 4.33
N ASP A 25 -1.44 5.24 4.37
CA ASP A 25 -1.76 6.19 3.29
C ASP A 25 -1.07 7.54 3.51
N ASP A 26 -0.01 7.75 2.73
CA ASP A 26 0.81 8.96 2.72
C ASP A 26 0.37 9.94 1.62
N SER A 27 -0.78 9.73 0.97
CA SER A 27 -1.25 10.56 -0.16
C SER A 27 -1.41 12.04 0.22
N HIS A 28 -1.66 12.33 1.49
CA HIS A 28 -1.77 13.69 2.00
C HIS A 28 -0.45 14.47 1.98
N LYS A 29 0.71 13.80 1.96
CA LYS A 29 2.03 14.44 1.88
C LYS A 29 2.31 15.08 0.51
N HIS A 30 1.46 14.83 -0.49
CA HIS A 30 1.59 15.35 -1.86
C HIS A 30 0.53 16.39 -2.23
N ILE A 31 -0.29 16.84 -1.27
CA ILE A 31 -1.27 17.91 -1.50
C ILE A 31 -0.49 19.20 -1.82
N GLY A 32 -0.46 19.59 -3.10
CA GLY A 32 0.16 20.83 -3.58
C GLY A 32 1.12 20.71 -4.77
N HIS A 33 1.52 19.49 -5.18
CA HIS A 33 2.35 19.29 -6.38
C HIS A 33 1.52 18.97 -7.62
N ALA A 34 1.90 19.50 -8.79
CA ALA A 34 1.20 19.28 -10.06
C ALA A 34 1.01 17.80 -10.45
N GLY A 35 1.85 16.89 -9.94
CA GLY A 35 1.72 15.44 -10.12
C GLY A 35 0.59 14.77 -9.33
N ALA A 36 0.10 15.40 -8.25
CA ALA A 36 -1.02 14.90 -7.45
C ALA A 36 -2.38 15.11 -8.15
N ALA A 37 -2.44 15.97 -9.16
CA ALA A 37 -3.66 16.26 -9.92
C ALA A 37 -4.19 15.05 -10.73
N SER A 38 -3.34 14.04 -10.98
CA SER A 38 -3.74 12.81 -11.67
C SER A 38 -4.41 11.76 -10.77
N GLY A 39 -4.66 12.08 -9.49
CA GLY A 39 -5.36 11.18 -8.56
C GLY A 39 -4.54 9.97 -8.09
N GLY A 40 -3.22 10.01 -8.26
CA GLY A 40 -2.32 9.00 -7.69
C GLY A 40 -2.22 9.10 -6.17
N GLY A 41 -2.26 7.96 -5.49
CA GLY A 41 -2.02 7.88 -4.04
C GLY A 41 -0.58 7.45 -3.73
N HIS A 42 -0.11 7.75 -2.52
CA HIS A 42 1.17 7.28 -2.00
C HIS A 42 0.89 6.35 -0.82
N PHE A 43 1.46 5.14 -0.84
CA PHE A 43 1.24 4.15 0.20
C PHE A 43 2.56 3.54 0.65
N THR A 44 2.82 3.57 1.94
CA THR A 44 3.91 2.83 2.57
C THR A 44 3.39 1.47 3.01
N VAL A 45 4.11 0.39 2.67
CA VAL A 45 3.71 -0.98 3.03
C VAL A 45 4.84 -1.66 3.78
N HIS A 46 4.54 -2.16 4.98
CA HIS A 46 5.41 -3.06 5.73
C HIS A 46 4.81 -4.45 5.69
N ILE A 47 5.59 -5.42 5.22
CA ILE A 47 5.13 -6.80 5.00
C ILE A 47 6.19 -7.80 5.47
N VAL A 48 5.73 -8.81 6.22
CA VAL A 48 6.53 -9.95 6.63
C VAL A 48 5.91 -11.20 6.03
N SER A 49 6.68 -11.96 5.27
CA SER A 49 6.27 -13.24 4.68
C SER A 49 7.47 -14.15 4.48
N GLU A 50 7.24 -15.45 4.63
CA GLU A 50 8.25 -16.49 4.36
C GLU A 50 8.70 -16.52 2.90
N VAL A 51 7.88 -16.01 1.97
CA VAL A 51 8.22 -15.94 0.55
C VAL A 51 9.41 -15.03 0.25
N PHE A 52 9.80 -14.17 1.21
CA PHE A 52 10.97 -13.31 1.11
C PHE A 52 12.23 -13.94 1.73
N ALA A 53 12.16 -15.12 2.32
CA ALA A 53 13.32 -15.79 2.90
C ALA A 53 14.32 -16.19 1.81
N GLY A 54 15.57 -15.75 1.96
CA GLY A 54 16.69 -15.99 1.05
C GLY A 54 18.01 -15.54 1.64
#